data_AF-A0A7C9FBG4-F1
#
_entry.id   AF-A0A7C9FBG4-F1
#
_cell.length_a   1.000
_cell.length_b   1.000
_cell.length_c   1.000
_cell.angle_alpha   90.00
_cell.angle_beta   90.00
_cell.angle_gamma   90.00
#
_symmetry.space_group_name_H-M   'P 1'
#
loop_
_entity.id
_entity.type
_entity.pdbx_description
1 polymer ?
#
loop_
_entity_poly.entity_id
_entity_poly.type
_entity_poly.pdbx_seq_one_letter_code
_entity_poly.pdbx_strand_id
1 'polypeptide(L)'
;MDIPHDKRAVIRSLHYISGITLSVFIAFHLLNHLFALNGPEQHIQIMEKFRLVYRHPVVETLLLLVVFFQIGTGIRLVYKRDAKIPAEKIQEYSGLYLSFFLLAHVGAVLSGRYVESQDTNFYYAAAGLNYQPATLIFIPYYFLAVASISLHVAAIHYLKTRSTKMAVAIAIIGVITSFVIIFGFTDYFRWRDMPLQYEEFIRKLV
;
A
#
# COMPACT_ATOMS: atom_id res chain seq x y z
N MET A 1 39.53 19.43 -1.52
CA MET A 1 39.31 18.33 -0.57
C MET A 1 37.91 17.79 -0.86
N ASP A 2 37.78 16.99 -1.91
CA ASP A 2 36.51 16.38 -2.28
C ASP A 2 36.27 15.17 -1.40
N ILE A 3 35.41 15.30 -0.40
CA ILE A 3 34.83 14.14 0.27
C ILE A 3 33.86 13.55 -0.76
N PRO A 4 34.11 12.35 -1.33
CA PRO A 4 33.13 11.72 -2.18
C PRO A 4 32.00 11.29 -1.24
N HIS A 5 30.97 12.13 -1.12
CA HIS A 5 29.72 11.67 -0.54
C HIS A 5 29.24 10.52 -1.43
N ASP A 6 29.26 9.29 -0.89
CA ASP A 6 28.66 8.14 -1.56
C ASP A 6 27.19 8.45 -1.77
N LYS A 7 26.88 8.95 -2.98
CA LYS A 7 25.54 9.36 -3.40
C LYS A 7 24.54 8.22 -3.18
N ARG A 8 24.99 6.95 -3.26
CA ARG A 8 24.14 5.79 -3.02
C ARG A 8 23.82 5.60 -1.53
N ALA A 9 24.78 5.80 -0.64
CA ALA A 9 24.55 5.76 0.81
C ALA A 9 23.58 6.84 1.27
N VAL A 10 23.71 8.07 0.76
CA VAL A 10 22.78 9.17 1.05
C VAL A 10 21.37 8.82 0.58
N ILE A 11 21.21 8.32 -0.65
CA ILE A 11 19.90 7.90 -1.18
C ILE A 11 19.29 6.78 -0.31
N ARG A 12 20.08 5.80 0.12
CA ARG A 12 19.60 4.73 1.02
C ARG A 12 19.09 5.28 2.35
N SER A 13 19.82 6.23 2.93
CA SER A 13 19.44 6.86 4.20
C SER A 13 18.13 7.65 4.06
N LEU A 14 18.02 8.50 3.04
CA LEU A 14 16.80 9.28 2.78
C LEU A 14 15.61 8.37 2.43
N HIS A 15 15.83 7.33 1.62
CA HIS A 15 14.81 6.32 1.32
C HIS A 15 14.34 5.63 2.60
N TYR A 16 15.23 5.26 3.51
CA TYR A 16 14.84 4.65 4.77
C TYR A 16 14.02 5.59 5.67
N ILE A 17 14.42 6.86 5.81
CA ILE A 17 13.73 7.86 6.65
C ILE A 17 12.33 8.18 6.09
N SER A 18 12.23 8.40 4.77
CA SER A 18 10.95 8.61 4.11
C SER A 18 10.05 7.36 4.20
N GLY A 19 10.62 6.16 4.14
CA GLY A 19 9.91 4.90 4.36
C GLY A 19 9.33 4.78 5.77
N ILE A 20 10.07 5.22 6.81
CA ILE A 20 9.54 5.30 8.18
C ILE A 20 8.35 6.27 8.23
N THR A 21 8.49 7.45 7.62
CA THR A 21 7.42 8.46 7.57
C THR A 21 6.17 7.89 6.91
N LEU A 22 6.32 7.24 5.75
CA LEU A 22 5.22 6.59 5.03
C LEU A 22 4.61 5.44 5.83
N SER A 23 5.41 4.68 6.59
CA SER A 23 4.92 3.56 7.39
C SER A 23 3.94 3.97 8.47
N VAL A 24 4.06 5.19 9.02
CA VAL A 24 3.09 5.74 9.98
C VAL A 24 1.73 5.90 9.31
N PHE A 25 1.68 6.54 8.14
CA PHE A 25 0.44 6.68 7.37
C PHE A 25 -0.15 5.30 7.00
N ILE A 26 0.68 4.39 6.48
CA ILE A 26 0.26 3.03 6.13
C ILE A 26 -0.35 2.30 7.33
N ALA A 27 0.23 2.43 8.53
CA ALA A 27 -0.29 1.78 9.72
C ALA A 27 -1.73 2.25 10.04
N PHE A 28 -1.98 3.56 10.05
CA PHE A 28 -3.33 4.09 10.25
C PHE A 28 -4.27 3.73 9.09
N HIS A 29 -3.76 3.70 7.86
CA HIS A 29 -4.52 3.32 6.68
C HIS A 29 -4.98 1.85 6.73
N LEU A 30 -4.08 0.92 7.06
CA LEU A 30 -4.40 -0.49 7.22
C LEU A 30 -5.29 -0.75 8.44
N LEU A 31 -5.10 0.00 9.54
CA LEU A 31 -6.00 -0.04 10.69
C LEU A 31 -7.42 0.35 10.29
N ASN A 32 -7.57 1.42 9.50
CA ASN A 32 -8.88 1.81 8.96
C ASN A 32 -9.50 0.69 8.11
N HIS A 33 -8.70 0.06 7.24
CA HIS A 33 -9.16 -1.07 6.42
C HIS A 33 -9.60 -2.27 7.24
N LEU A 34 -8.96 -2.55 8.39
CA LEU A 34 -9.38 -3.64 9.27
C LEU A 34 -10.78 -3.40 9.88
N PHE A 35 -11.23 -2.15 10.02
CA PHE A 35 -12.61 -1.85 10.43
C PHE A 35 -13.66 -2.24 9.38
N ALA A 36 -13.26 -2.59 8.15
CA ALA A 36 -14.16 -3.21 7.16
C ALA A 36 -14.81 -4.50 7.68
N LEU A 37 -14.16 -5.21 8.62
CA LEU A 37 -14.73 -6.40 9.28
C LEU A 37 -16.05 -6.10 10.02
N ASN A 38 -16.25 -4.86 10.44
CA ASN A 38 -17.46 -4.41 11.13
C ASN A 38 -18.44 -3.71 10.18
N GLY A 39 -18.15 -3.68 8.88
CA GLY A 39 -18.98 -3.09 7.84
C GLY A 39 -18.51 -1.72 7.32
N PRO A 40 -19.08 -1.25 6.20
CA PRO A 40 -18.74 0.00 5.54
C PRO A 40 -18.93 1.20 6.45
N GLU A 41 -19.98 1.22 7.27
CA GLU A 41 -20.33 2.34 8.13
C GLU A 41 -19.22 2.59 9.16
N GLN A 42 -18.74 1.54 9.82
CA GLN A 42 -17.65 1.65 10.78
C GLN A 42 -16.34 2.05 10.11
N HIS A 43 -16.00 1.43 8.97
CA HIS A 43 -14.84 1.82 8.18
C HIS A 43 -14.90 3.31 7.79
N ILE A 44 -16.04 3.78 7.26
CA ILE A 44 -16.21 5.17 6.82
C ILE A 44 -16.13 6.13 8.01
N GLN A 45 -16.73 5.81 9.16
CA GLN A 45 -16.65 6.64 10.36
C GLN A 45 -15.21 6.86 10.86
N ILE A 46 -14.39 5.80 10.86
CA ILE A 46 -12.96 5.92 11.23
C ILE A 46 -12.19 6.66 10.13
N MET A 47 -12.48 6.37 8.87
CA MET A 47 -11.86 7.01 7.72
C MET A 47 -12.05 8.53 7.75
N GLU A 48 -13.27 9.02 8.00
CA GLU A 48 -13.55 10.45 8.08
C GLU A 48 -12.75 11.14 9.20
N LYS A 49 -12.58 10.50 10.35
CA LYS A 49 -11.73 11.03 11.43
C LYS A 49 -10.27 11.14 11.00
N PHE A 50 -9.75 10.12 10.31
CA PHE A 50 -8.38 10.15 9.82
C PHE A 50 -8.19 11.15 8.66
N ARG A 51 -9.21 11.33 7.81
CA ARG A 51 -9.20 12.31 6.70
C ARG A 51 -8.99 13.74 7.17
N LEU A 52 -9.50 14.10 8.36
CA LEU A 52 -9.22 15.42 8.97
C LEU A 52 -7.73 15.73 9.07
N VAL A 53 -6.89 14.69 9.20
CA VAL A 53 -5.43 14.82 9.28
C VAL A 53 -4.81 14.63 7.91
N TYR A 54 -4.98 13.46 7.28
CA TYR A 54 -4.20 13.12 6.08
C TYR A 54 -4.69 13.80 4.79
N ARG A 55 -5.90 14.36 4.78
CA ARG A 55 -6.39 15.23 3.69
C ARG A 55 -6.22 16.72 3.99
N HIS A 56 -5.60 17.10 5.11
CA HIS A 56 -5.20 18.49 5.31
C HIS A 56 -4.19 18.86 4.21
N PRO A 57 -4.32 19.99 3.49
CA PRO A 57 -3.53 20.28 2.29
C PRO A 57 -2.01 20.14 2.47
N VAL A 58 -1.49 20.61 3.61
CA VAL A 58 -0.07 20.49 3.95
C VAL A 58 0.34 19.03 4.16
N VAL A 59 -0.45 18.26 4.90
CA VAL A 59 -0.15 16.85 5.23
C VAL A 59 -0.26 16.00 3.97
N GLU A 60 -1.32 16.18 3.19
CA GLU A 60 -1.53 15.47 1.93
C GLU A 60 -0.38 15.74 0.95
N THR A 61 0.03 17.01 0.79
CA THR A 61 1.16 17.38 -0.07
C THR A 61 2.45 16.68 0.37
N LEU A 62 2.76 16.70 1.67
CA LEU A 62 3.94 16.03 2.21
C LEU A 62 3.89 14.51 2.00
N LEU A 63 2.73 13.87 2.22
CA LEU A 63 2.53 12.45 1.99
C LEU A 63 2.74 12.09 0.52
N LEU A 64 2.19 12.87 -0.41
CA LEU A 64 2.37 12.65 -1.84
C LEU A 64 3.84 12.80 -2.25
N LEU A 65 4.55 13.81 -1.75
CA LEU A 65 5.98 13.96 -1.98
C LEU A 65 6.79 12.77 -1.46
N VAL A 66 6.45 12.27 -0.26
CA VAL A 66 7.07 11.06 0.31
C VAL A 66 6.80 9.84 -0.55
N VAL A 67 5.58 9.67 -1.07
CA VAL A 67 5.22 8.58 -1.99
C VAL A 67 6.04 8.66 -3.28
N PHE A 68 6.08 9.82 -3.95
CA PHE A 68 6.88 10.00 -5.16
C PHE A 68 8.36 9.75 -4.92
N PHE A 69 8.88 10.24 -3.80
CA PHE A 69 10.25 10.01 -3.41
C PHE A 69 10.54 8.52 -3.15
N GLN A 70 9.65 7.80 -2.46
CA GLN A 70 9.75 6.37 -2.22
C GLN A 70 9.81 5.56 -3.53
N ILE A 71 8.90 5.85 -4.47
CA ILE A 71 8.88 5.20 -5.79
C ILE A 71 10.19 5.45 -6.53
N GLY A 72 10.58 6.73 -6.69
CA GLY A 72 11.77 7.10 -7.47
C GLY A 72 13.07 6.56 -6.88
N THR A 73 13.23 6.66 -5.55
CA THR A 73 14.44 6.14 -4.88
C THR A 73 14.45 4.62 -4.78
N GLY A 74 13.29 3.97 -4.60
CA GLY A 74 13.16 2.51 -4.61
C GLY A 74 13.63 1.91 -5.93
N ILE A 75 13.08 2.40 -7.05
CA ILE A 75 13.47 1.97 -8.41
C ILE A 75 14.97 2.21 -8.63
N ARG A 76 15.48 3.40 -8.26
CA ARG A 76 16.89 3.73 -8.40
C ARG A 76 17.82 2.83 -7.58
N LEU A 77 17.41 2.39 -6.40
CA LEU A 77 18.21 1.53 -5.54
C LEU A 77 18.28 0.08 -6.04
N VAL A 78 17.21 -0.37 -6.71
CA VAL A 78 17.15 -1.65 -7.42
C VAL A 78 17.99 -1.62 -8.69
N TYR A 79 18.06 -0.48 -9.38
CA TYR A 79 18.88 -0.33 -10.58
C TYR A 79 20.35 -0.68 -10.30
N LYS A 80 20.88 -1.68 -11.02
CA LYS A 80 22.23 -2.26 -10.84
C LYS A 80 22.46 -2.90 -9.47
N ARG A 81 21.42 -3.28 -8.74
CA ARG A 81 21.54 -4.21 -7.61
C ARG A 81 21.72 -5.62 -8.17
N ASP A 82 22.60 -6.40 -7.54
CA ASP A 82 22.82 -7.80 -7.87
C ASP A 82 22.45 -8.63 -6.63
N ALA A 83 21.15 -8.86 -6.43
CA ALA A 83 20.63 -9.57 -5.26
C ALA A 83 21.00 -11.06 -5.30
N LYS A 84 21.81 -11.50 -4.34
CA LYS A 84 22.35 -12.87 -4.31
C LYS A 84 21.56 -13.76 -3.38
N ILE A 85 21.20 -13.27 -2.20
CA ILE A 85 20.54 -14.09 -1.18
C ILE A 85 19.00 -13.91 -1.22
N PRO A 86 18.22 -14.90 -0.74
CA PRO A 86 16.76 -14.83 -0.79
C PRO A 86 16.17 -13.56 -0.18
N ALA A 87 16.69 -13.08 0.96
CA ALA A 87 16.21 -11.87 1.59
C ALA A 87 16.41 -10.61 0.72
N GLU A 88 17.51 -10.52 -0.03
CA GLU A 88 17.73 -9.39 -0.94
C GLU A 88 16.75 -9.42 -2.11
N LYS A 89 16.49 -10.62 -2.66
CA LYS A 89 15.51 -10.82 -3.73
C LYS A 89 14.09 -10.50 -3.26
N ILE A 90 13.71 -10.95 -2.06
CA ILE A 90 12.41 -10.61 -1.45
C ILE A 90 12.29 -9.09 -1.29
N GLN A 91 13.30 -8.41 -0.75
CA GLN A 91 13.29 -6.95 -0.60
C GLN A 91 13.14 -6.25 -1.96
N GLU A 92 13.85 -6.72 -2.98
CA GLU A 92 13.83 -6.16 -4.32
C GLU A 92 12.48 -6.33 -5.01
N TYR A 93 11.96 -7.56 -5.10
CA TYR A 93 10.69 -7.82 -5.78
C TYR A 93 9.50 -7.20 -5.06
N SER A 94 9.46 -7.28 -3.72
CA SER A 94 8.43 -6.58 -2.95
C SER A 94 8.53 -5.07 -3.11
N GLY A 95 9.74 -4.50 -3.13
CA GLY A 95 9.94 -3.06 -3.34
C GLY A 95 9.52 -2.58 -4.73
N LEU A 96 9.77 -3.39 -5.77
CA LEU A 96 9.29 -3.11 -7.13
C LEU A 96 7.77 -3.19 -7.20
N TYR A 97 7.16 -4.21 -6.59
CA TYR A 97 5.71 -4.32 -6.51
C TYR A 97 5.09 -3.13 -5.78
N LEU A 98 5.67 -2.69 -4.65
CA LEU A 98 5.22 -1.51 -3.91
C LEU A 98 5.35 -0.23 -4.74
N SER A 99 6.40 -0.10 -5.55
CA SER A 99 6.56 1.05 -6.44
C SER A 99 5.44 1.11 -7.49
N PHE A 100 5.13 -0.05 -8.11
CA PHE A 100 3.99 -0.19 -9.01
C PHE A 100 2.66 0.10 -8.30
N PHE A 101 2.43 -0.53 -7.14
CA PHE A 101 1.20 -0.38 -6.38
C PHE A 101 0.98 1.06 -5.94
N LEU A 102 1.99 1.74 -5.40
CA LEU A 102 1.84 3.14 -4.97
C LEU A 102 1.52 4.05 -6.15
N LEU A 103 2.15 3.85 -7.31
CA LEU A 103 1.85 4.62 -8.51
C LEU A 103 0.40 4.41 -8.97
N ALA A 104 -0.02 3.15 -9.12
CA ALA A 104 -1.37 2.81 -9.58
C ALA A 104 -2.45 3.17 -8.56
N HIS A 105 -2.25 2.83 -7.29
CA HIS A 105 -3.21 3.06 -6.21
C HIS A 105 -3.42 4.55 -5.93
N VAL A 106 -2.34 5.31 -5.75
CA VAL A 106 -2.46 6.76 -5.50
C VAL A 106 -3.00 7.45 -6.75
N GLY A 107 -2.56 7.06 -7.94
CA GLY A 107 -3.12 7.54 -9.20
C GLY A 107 -4.64 7.31 -9.28
N ALA A 108 -5.12 6.11 -8.98
CA ALA A 108 -6.54 5.78 -8.96
C ALA A 108 -7.32 6.56 -7.90
N VAL A 109 -6.76 6.76 -6.69
CA VAL A 109 -7.43 7.55 -5.63
C VAL A 109 -7.51 9.03 -6.01
N LEU A 110 -6.46 9.59 -6.62
CA LEU A 110 -6.49 10.98 -7.08
C LEU A 110 -7.41 11.15 -8.29
N SER A 111 -7.40 10.22 -9.25
CA SER A 111 -8.30 10.23 -10.41
C SER A 111 -9.77 10.11 -9.98
N GLY A 112 -10.09 9.16 -9.09
CA GLY A 112 -11.44 9.00 -8.55
C GLY A 112 -11.95 10.29 -7.91
N ARG A 113 -11.08 11.01 -7.19
CA ARG A 113 -11.45 12.27 -6.52
C ARG A 113 -11.60 13.44 -7.49
N TYR A 114 -10.62 13.66 -8.37
CA TYR A 114 -10.51 14.90 -9.13
C TYR A 114 -11.05 14.81 -10.56
N VAL A 115 -11.13 13.60 -11.13
CA VAL A 115 -11.63 13.36 -12.49
C VAL A 115 -13.05 12.82 -12.42
N GLU A 116 -13.26 11.75 -11.65
CA GLU A 116 -14.57 11.08 -11.55
C GLU A 116 -15.51 11.75 -10.54
N SER A 117 -15.00 12.72 -9.76
CA SER A 117 -15.75 13.40 -8.68
C SER A 117 -16.38 12.45 -7.67
N GLN A 118 -15.78 11.27 -7.48
CA GLN A 118 -16.22 10.27 -6.52
C GLN A 118 -15.54 10.48 -5.17
N ASP A 119 -16.29 10.19 -4.10
CA ASP A 119 -15.65 10.00 -2.81
C ASP A 119 -14.91 8.67 -2.79
N THR A 120 -13.57 8.73 -2.72
CA THR A 120 -12.70 7.54 -2.64
C THR A 120 -12.74 6.90 -1.25
N ASN A 121 -13.93 6.42 -0.86
CA ASN A 121 -14.26 5.80 0.41
C ASN A 121 -14.25 4.28 0.32
N PHE A 122 -14.90 3.62 1.29
CA PHE A 122 -15.04 2.17 1.32
C PHE A 122 -15.55 1.61 -0.01
N TYR A 123 -16.65 2.16 -0.55
CA TYR A 123 -17.30 1.62 -1.74
C TYR A 123 -16.45 1.77 -3.00
N TYR A 124 -15.67 2.85 -3.10
CA TYR A 124 -14.71 3.04 -4.21
C TYR A 124 -13.67 1.91 -4.25
N ALA A 125 -13.12 1.53 -3.11
CA ALA A 125 -12.16 0.43 -3.03
C ALA A 125 -12.84 -0.94 -3.15
N ALA A 126 -14.01 -1.12 -2.52
CA ALA A 126 -14.76 -2.36 -2.51
C ALA A 126 -15.30 -2.74 -3.89
N ALA A 127 -15.52 -1.78 -4.79
CA ALA A 127 -16.07 -2.03 -6.12
C ALA A 127 -15.29 -3.07 -6.92
N GLY A 128 -13.96 -2.88 -7.01
CA GLY A 128 -13.08 -3.84 -7.67
C GLY A 128 -13.04 -5.21 -7.00
N LEU A 129 -13.35 -5.28 -5.71
CA LEU A 129 -13.32 -6.50 -4.90
C LEU A 129 -14.64 -7.28 -4.89
N ASN A 130 -15.73 -6.72 -5.42
CA ASN A 130 -17.06 -7.33 -5.32
C ASN A 130 -17.76 -7.59 -6.66
N TYR A 131 -17.31 -7.00 -7.77
CA TYR A 131 -17.90 -7.26 -9.08
C TYR A 131 -16.95 -7.98 -10.04
N GLN A 132 -17.46 -9.01 -10.71
CA GLN A 132 -16.76 -9.69 -11.80
C GLN A 132 -16.83 -8.86 -13.09
N PRO A 133 -15.79 -8.89 -13.95
CA PRO A 133 -14.52 -9.64 -13.79
C PRO A 133 -13.47 -8.92 -12.94
N ALA A 134 -13.75 -7.72 -12.42
CA ALA A 134 -12.79 -6.87 -11.71
C ALA A 134 -12.10 -7.58 -10.54
N THR A 135 -12.82 -8.43 -9.81
CA THR A 135 -12.29 -9.25 -8.70
C THR A 135 -11.05 -10.05 -9.07
N LEU A 136 -10.94 -10.55 -10.31
CA LEU A 136 -9.79 -11.33 -10.78
C LEU A 136 -8.50 -10.48 -10.83
N ILE A 137 -8.65 -9.15 -10.94
CA ILE A 137 -7.56 -8.19 -10.98
C ILE A 137 -7.33 -7.60 -9.58
N PHE A 138 -8.38 -7.09 -8.94
CA PHE A 138 -8.24 -6.29 -7.73
C PHE A 138 -7.98 -7.12 -6.47
N ILE A 139 -8.49 -8.35 -6.37
CA ILE A 139 -8.16 -9.22 -5.22
C ILE A 139 -6.66 -9.51 -5.16
N PRO A 140 -6.01 -10.09 -6.21
CA PRO A 140 -4.57 -10.32 -6.16
C PRO A 140 -3.78 -9.02 -6.06
N TYR A 141 -4.24 -7.93 -6.68
CA TYR A 141 -3.61 -6.61 -6.58
C TYR A 141 -3.55 -6.09 -5.13
N TYR A 142 -4.69 -6.01 -4.44
CA TYR A 142 -4.70 -5.53 -3.06
C TYR A 142 -4.05 -6.54 -2.09
N PHE A 143 -4.20 -7.85 -2.36
CA PHE A 143 -3.57 -8.87 -1.55
C PHE A 143 -2.04 -8.74 -1.56
N LEU A 144 -1.45 -8.63 -2.76
CA LEU A 144 -0.02 -8.51 -2.95
C LEU A 144 0.52 -7.18 -2.41
N ALA A 145 -0.29 -6.13 -2.34
CA ALA A 145 0.12 -4.85 -1.77
C ALA A 145 0.47 -4.97 -0.29
N VAL A 146 -0.45 -5.47 0.53
CA VAL A 146 -0.24 -5.62 1.98
C VAL A 146 0.81 -6.69 2.26
N ALA A 147 0.81 -7.79 1.52
CA ALA A 147 1.84 -8.83 1.63
C ALA A 147 3.23 -8.29 1.25
N SER A 148 3.34 -7.45 0.22
CA SER A 148 4.63 -6.86 -0.18
C SER A 148 5.16 -5.88 0.86
N ILE A 149 4.29 -5.11 1.54
CA ILE A 149 4.71 -4.26 2.66
C ILE A 149 5.40 -5.11 3.74
N SER A 150 4.76 -6.20 4.17
CA SER A 150 5.32 -7.03 5.24
C SER A 150 6.56 -7.80 4.80
N LEU A 151 6.59 -8.34 3.58
CA LEU A 151 7.76 -9.02 3.03
C LEU A 151 8.96 -8.06 2.88
N HIS A 152 8.72 -6.82 2.46
CA HIS A 152 9.76 -5.81 2.35
C HIS A 152 10.37 -5.49 3.73
N VAL A 153 9.52 -5.28 4.75
CA VAL A 153 9.95 -5.02 6.13
C VAL A 153 10.63 -6.24 6.75
N ALA A 154 10.09 -7.45 6.53
CA ALA A 154 10.69 -8.71 7.00
C ALA A 154 12.10 -8.91 6.43
N ALA A 155 12.29 -8.64 5.13
CA ALA A 155 13.58 -8.71 4.49
C ALA A 155 14.56 -7.68 5.05
N ILE A 156 14.14 -6.43 5.24
CA ILE A 156 14.96 -5.40 5.90
C ILE A 156 15.35 -5.84 7.32
N HIS A 157 14.40 -6.36 8.09
CA HIS A 157 14.65 -6.83 9.46
C HIS A 157 15.68 -7.96 9.47
N TYR A 158 15.52 -8.97 8.61
CA TYR A 158 16.49 -10.06 8.49
C TYR A 158 17.88 -9.56 8.07
N LEU A 159 17.96 -8.67 7.08
CA LEU A 159 19.24 -8.15 6.60
C LEU A 159 19.99 -7.36 7.68
N LYS A 160 19.27 -6.70 8.60
CA LYS A 160 19.86 -5.94 9.71
C LYS A 160 20.19 -6.79 10.94
N THR A 161 19.37 -7.80 11.26
CA THR A 161 19.45 -8.51 12.55
C THR A 161 19.85 -9.98 12.43
N ARG A 162 19.75 -10.55 11.23
CA ARG A 162 19.88 -11.99 10.94
C ARG A 162 18.87 -12.88 11.65
N SER A 163 17.83 -12.31 12.29
CA SER A 163 16.78 -13.07 12.96
C SER A 163 15.75 -13.61 11.98
N THR A 164 15.86 -14.90 11.64
CA THR A 164 14.88 -15.58 10.77
C THR A 164 13.50 -15.66 11.43
N LYS A 165 13.44 -15.98 12.73
CA LYS A 165 12.17 -16.14 13.46
C LYS A 165 11.31 -14.88 13.40
N MET A 166 11.92 -13.71 13.66
CA MET A 166 11.19 -12.45 13.63
C MET A 166 10.82 -12.02 12.21
N ALA A 167 11.72 -12.21 11.24
CA ALA A 167 11.40 -11.92 9.84
C ALA A 167 10.21 -12.76 9.33
N VAL A 168 10.18 -14.05 9.65
CA VAL A 168 9.05 -14.94 9.31
C VAL A 168 7.77 -14.49 10.01
N ALA A 169 7.83 -14.13 11.29
CA ALA A 169 6.66 -13.63 12.02
C ALA A 169 6.07 -12.36 11.37
N ILE A 170 6.91 -11.38 11.00
CA ILE A 170 6.50 -10.17 10.30
C ILE A 170 5.79 -10.51 8.98
N ALA A 171 6.38 -11.42 8.19
CA ALA A 171 5.81 -11.83 6.91
C ALA A 171 4.43 -12.49 7.09
N ILE A 172 4.32 -13.46 8.01
CA ILE A 172 3.08 -14.18 8.30
C ILE A 172 1.98 -13.22 8.76
N ILE A 173 2.28 -12.32 9.70
CA ILE A 173 1.30 -11.35 10.21
C ILE A 173 0.75 -10.49 9.06
N GLY A 174 1.61 -10.01 8.16
CA GLY A 174 1.16 -9.21 7.03
C GLY A 174 0.36 -9.99 5.99
N VAL A 175 0.71 -11.25 5.71
CA VAL A 175 -0.07 -12.11 4.81
C VAL A 175 -1.45 -12.39 5.39
N ILE A 176 -1.54 -12.71 6.68
CA ILE A 176 -2.82 -12.89 7.37
C ILE A 176 -3.63 -11.59 7.34
N THR A 177 -3.01 -10.45 7.65
CA THR A 177 -3.65 -9.13 7.61
C THR A 177 -4.23 -8.84 6.21
N SER A 178 -3.47 -9.18 5.17
CA SER A 178 -3.90 -9.02 3.79
C SER A 178 -5.17 -9.83 3.49
N PHE A 179 -5.20 -11.11 3.86
CA PHE A 179 -6.39 -11.94 3.74
C PHE A 179 -7.57 -11.38 4.53
N VAL A 180 -7.36 -10.95 5.76
CA VAL A 180 -8.40 -10.41 6.63
C VAL A 180 -9.01 -9.12 6.06
N ILE A 181 -8.19 -8.24 5.47
CA ILE A 181 -8.69 -7.03 4.80
C ILE A 181 -9.56 -7.42 3.60
N ILE A 182 -9.09 -8.30 2.71
CA ILE A 182 -9.90 -8.77 1.58
C ILE A 182 -11.20 -9.39 2.07
N PHE A 183 -11.14 -10.24 3.09
CA PHE A 183 -12.30 -10.89 3.71
C PHE A 183 -13.33 -9.88 4.24
N GLY A 184 -12.89 -8.78 4.86
CA GLY A 184 -13.78 -7.71 5.30
C GLY A 184 -14.40 -6.93 4.13
N PHE A 185 -13.61 -6.60 3.12
CA PHE A 185 -14.08 -5.82 1.95
C PHE A 185 -15.03 -6.60 1.04
N THR A 186 -14.97 -7.93 1.02
CA THR A 186 -15.85 -8.80 0.22
C THR A 186 -17.11 -9.27 0.95
N ASP A 187 -17.37 -8.72 2.15
CA ASP A 187 -18.40 -9.20 3.07
C ASP A 187 -18.30 -10.71 3.30
N TYR A 188 -17.08 -11.17 3.60
CA TYR A 188 -16.76 -12.58 3.79
C TYR A 188 -16.95 -13.43 2.52
N PHE A 189 -16.65 -12.85 1.35
CA PHE A 189 -16.89 -13.42 0.02
C PHE A 189 -18.37 -13.68 -0.30
N ARG A 190 -19.30 -13.04 0.42
CA ARG A 190 -20.72 -13.03 0.03
C ARG A 190 -21.01 -12.06 -1.11
N TRP A 191 -20.04 -11.20 -1.42
CA TRP A 191 -20.10 -10.15 -2.43
C TRP A 191 -21.15 -9.10 -2.05
N ARG A 192 -20.71 -7.85 -1.94
CA ARG A 192 -21.54 -6.76 -1.43
C ARG A 192 -22.03 -5.88 -2.57
N ASP A 193 -23.32 -5.60 -2.57
CA ASP A 193 -23.91 -4.53 -3.39
C ASP A 193 -23.43 -3.16 -2.93
N MET A 194 -23.24 -2.25 -3.86
CA MET A 194 -22.78 -0.90 -3.56
C MET A 194 -23.65 0.16 -4.21
N PRO A 195 -23.56 1.41 -3.76
CA PRO A 195 -24.27 2.50 -4.42
C PRO A 195 -23.94 2.55 -5.92
N LEU A 196 -24.97 2.79 -6.73
CA LEU A 196 -24.94 2.65 -8.19
C LEU A 196 -23.72 3.33 -8.84
N GLN A 197 -23.34 4.53 -8.36
CA GLN A 197 -22.21 5.29 -8.90
C GLN A 197 -20.86 4.52 -8.84
N TYR A 198 -20.64 3.67 -7.83
CA TYR A 198 -19.40 2.90 -7.71
C TYR A 198 -19.44 1.63 -8.56
N GLU A 199 -20.62 1.02 -8.66
CA GLU A 199 -20.85 -0.11 -9.56
C GLU A 199 -20.66 0.28 -11.03
N GLU A 200 -21.29 1.38 -11.47
CA GLU A 200 -21.12 1.89 -12.82
C GLU A 200 -19.67 2.25 -13.14
N PHE A 201 -18.98 2.86 -12.18
CA PHE A 201 -17.57 3.20 -12.34
C PHE A 201 -16.72 1.95 -12.58
N ILE A 202 -16.84 0.93 -11.71
CA ILE A 202 -15.99 -0.26 -11.87
C ILE A 202 -16.35 -1.03 -13.13
N ARG A 203 -17.63 -1.11 -13.51
CA ARG A 203 -18.08 -1.78 -14.74
C ARG A 203 -17.58 -1.10 -16.02
N LYS A 204 -17.36 0.22 -16.00
CA LYS A 204 -16.74 0.94 -17.13
C LYS A 204 -15.23 0.70 -17.23
N LEU A 205 -14.59 0.33 -16.12
CA LEU A 205 -13.15 0.16 -16.04
C LEU A 205 -12.67 -1.23 -16.50
N VAL A 206 -13.55 -2.24 -16.51
CA VAL A 206 -13.22 -3.65 -16.80
C VAL A 206 -14.01 -4.26 -17.96
#